data_AF-A0A1V6SH07-F1
#
_entry.id   AF-A0A1V6SH07-F1
#
_cell.length_a   1.000
_cell.length_b   1.000
_cell.length_c   1.000
_cell.angle_alpha   90.00
_cell.angle_beta   90.00
_cell.angle_gamma   90.00
#
_symmetry.space_group_name_H-M   'P 1'
#
loop_
_entity.id
_entity.type
_entity.pdbx_description
1 polymer ?
#
loop_
_entity_poly.entity_id
_entity_poly.type
_entity_poly.pdbx_seq_one_letter_code
_entity_poly.pdbx_strand_id
1 'polypeptide(L)'
;MLQLASVYYDNLVRFILPLCSMMTDRPNPSVPVTNSIYVVDATNLGIKQAWGLRSFAQEISWLLSTCYPETIERIFVCNAPSYYSTVWKFLKAWVDTRTAEKVVVLMESEVLPTLREYIDDANIPAKFGGEFQFTHGMLPDLDDNIQQLLNSDSSKSLPTGPLKWIQDSDGRRTALAVGSKSGSVRSDKIATLDLIGQ
;
A
#
# COMPACT_ATOMS: atom_id res chain seq x y z
N MET A 1 -0.07 -13.50 -11.14
CA MET A 1 0.09 -12.72 -9.88
C MET A 1 0.84 -11.41 -10.12
N LEU A 2 1.92 -11.38 -10.89
CA LEU A 2 2.69 -10.15 -11.18
C LEU A 2 1.86 -9.00 -11.77
N GLN A 3 0.89 -9.29 -12.65
CA GLN A 3 -0.01 -8.28 -13.21
C GLN A 3 -0.83 -7.56 -12.13
N LEU A 4 -1.33 -8.29 -11.13
CA LEU A 4 -2.09 -7.71 -10.01
C LEU A 4 -1.18 -6.83 -9.15
N ALA A 5 0.06 -7.28 -8.91
CA ALA A 5 1.06 -6.47 -8.21
C ALA A 5 1.35 -5.17 -8.97
N SER A 6 1.55 -5.24 -10.29
CA SER A 6 1.76 -4.05 -11.12
C SER A 6 0.57 -3.08 -11.06
N VAL A 7 -0.68 -3.58 -11.13
CA VAL A 7 -1.88 -2.74 -10.99
C VAL A 7 -1.93 -2.09 -9.59
N TYR A 8 -1.61 -2.84 -8.54
CA TYR A 8 -1.54 -2.31 -7.17
C TYR A 8 -0.50 -1.20 -7.04
N TYR A 9 0.74 -1.43 -7.49
CA TYR A 9 1.81 -0.45 -7.39
C TYR A 9 1.58 0.78 -8.29
N ASP A 10 0.97 0.59 -9.46
CA ASP A 10 0.55 1.71 -10.31
C ASP A 10 -0.49 2.58 -9.59
N ASN A 11 -1.50 1.97 -8.96
CA ASN A 11 -2.48 2.71 -8.14
C ASN A 11 -1.83 3.38 -6.92
N LEU A 12 -0.93 2.69 -6.22
CA LEU A 12 -0.22 3.22 -5.06
C LEU A 12 0.55 4.48 -5.41
N VAL A 13 1.37 4.44 -6.48
CA VAL A 13 2.26 5.55 -6.87
C VAL A 13 1.52 6.66 -7.61
N ARG A 14 0.54 6.33 -8.46
CA ARG A 14 -0.16 7.34 -9.27
C ARG A 14 -1.34 7.99 -8.57
N PHE A 15 -1.84 7.39 -7.48
CA PHE A 15 -3.04 7.87 -6.80
C PHE A 15 -2.89 7.99 -5.30
N ILE A 16 -2.59 6.91 -4.58
CA ILE A 16 -2.62 6.88 -3.11
C ILE A 16 -1.51 7.73 -2.48
N LEU A 17 -0.24 7.52 -2.85
CA LEU A 17 0.88 8.28 -2.29
C LEU A 17 0.78 9.80 -2.57
N PRO A 18 0.40 10.24 -3.79
CA PRO A 18 0.10 11.65 -4.03
C PRO A 18 -1.07 12.17 -3.18
N LEU A 19 -2.13 11.37 -2.98
CA LEU A 19 -3.28 11.75 -2.14
C LEU A 19 -2.83 11.97 -0.70
N CYS A 20 -2.13 11.00 -0.10
CA CYS A 20 -1.57 11.14 1.25
C CYS A 20 -0.59 12.33 1.36
N SER A 21 0.18 12.61 0.31
CA SER A 21 1.09 13.76 0.28
C SER A 21 0.36 15.10 0.32
N MET A 22 -0.87 15.17 -0.18
CA MET A 22 -1.70 16.40 -0.19
C MET A 22 -2.43 16.63 1.14
N MET A 23 -2.47 15.64 2.03
CA MET A 23 -3.08 15.77 3.35
C MET A 23 -2.22 16.67 4.25
N THR A 24 -2.86 17.65 4.91
CA THR A 24 -2.22 18.65 5.77
C THR A 24 -2.35 18.37 7.26
N ASP A 25 -3.23 17.44 7.63
CA ASP A 25 -3.57 17.00 9.00
C ASP A 25 -2.65 15.91 9.55
N ARG A 26 -1.50 15.69 8.89
CA ARG A 26 -0.49 14.69 9.29
C ARG A 26 0.79 15.36 9.81
N PRO A 27 1.66 14.61 10.53
CA PRO A 27 2.98 15.11 10.90
C PRO A 27 3.81 15.51 9.67
N ASN A 28 4.53 16.63 9.77
CA ASN A 28 5.40 17.16 8.71
C ASN A 28 4.72 17.23 7.32
N PRO A 29 3.61 17.98 7.16
CA PRO A 29 2.82 17.99 5.93
C PRO A 29 3.60 18.49 4.70
N SER A 30 4.67 19.28 4.91
CA SER A 30 5.58 19.72 3.84
C SER A 30 6.46 18.60 3.26
N VAL A 31 6.60 17.47 3.96
CA VAL A 31 7.39 16.31 3.49
C VAL A 31 6.46 15.35 2.76
N PRO A 32 6.69 15.03 1.47
CA PRO A 32 5.80 14.15 0.71
C PRO A 32 5.80 12.72 1.27
N VAL A 33 4.65 12.05 1.18
CA VAL A 33 4.51 10.63 1.48
C VAL A 33 4.89 9.84 0.23
N THR A 34 6.01 9.13 0.27
CA THR A 34 6.58 8.43 -0.90
C THR A 34 6.67 6.91 -0.71
N ASN A 35 6.39 6.42 0.49
CA ASN A 35 6.59 5.04 0.87
C ASN A 35 5.35 4.47 1.58
N SER A 36 5.27 3.16 1.68
CA SER A 36 4.20 2.46 2.39
C SER A 36 4.74 1.34 3.28
N ILE A 37 3.96 1.02 4.31
CA ILE A 37 4.20 -0.09 5.22
C ILE A 37 3.33 -1.28 4.78
N TYR A 38 3.92 -2.48 4.76
CA TYR A 38 3.23 -3.72 4.45
C TYR A 38 3.13 -4.57 5.70
N VAL A 39 1.95 -5.11 5.96
CA VAL A 39 1.72 -6.07 7.05
C VAL A 39 1.31 -7.40 6.43
N VAL A 40 2.12 -8.43 6.65
CA VAL A 40 2.00 -9.76 6.05
C VAL A 40 1.75 -10.77 7.17
N ASP A 41 0.63 -11.50 7.10
CA ASP A 41 0.37 -12.59 8.04
C ASP A 41 1.02 -13.89 7.56
N ALA A 42 1.92 -14.45 8.37
CA ALA A 42 2.58 -15.72 8.10
C ALA A 42 2.02 -16.91 8.90
N THR A 43 0.94 -16.74 9.68
CA THR A 43 0.37 -17.79 10.55
C THR A 43 0.19 -19.13 9.83
N ASN A 44 -0.34 -19.09 8.61
CA ASN A 44 -0.64 -20.30 7.81
C ASN A 44 0.42 -20.62 6.75
N LEU A 45 1.59 -19.97 6.79
CA LEU A 45 2.62 -20.15 5.78
C LEU A 45 3.45 -21.41 6.06
N GLY A 46 3.08 -22.52 5.42
CA GLY A 46 3.87 -23.75 5.47
C GLY A 46 5.15 -23.67 4.63
N ILE A 47 6.16 -24.48 4.99
CA ILE A 47 7.45 -24.54 4.27
C ILE A 47 7.24 -24.78 2.77
N LYS A 48 6.41 -25.77 2.38
CA LYS A 48 6.11 -26.07 0.97
C LYS A 48 5.50 -24.88 0.22
N GLN A 49 4.62 -24.12 0.88
CA GLN A 49 4.01 -22.93 0.28
C GLN A 49 5.06 -21.83 0.09
N ALA A 50 5.94 -21.61 1.08
CA ALA A 50 7.03 -20.65 0.95
C ALA A 50 7.95 -20.95 -0.25
N TRP A 51 8.26 -22.23 -0.50
CA TRP A 51 9.00 -22.63 -1.71
C TRP A 51 8.23 -22.36 -3.01
N GLY A 52 6.90 -22.57 -3.00
CA GLY A 52 6.04 -22.23 -4.13
C GLY A 52 5.96 -20.73 -4.43
N LEU A 53 6.19 -19.88 -3.42
CA LEU A 53 6.21 -18.42 -3.57
C LEU A 53 7.54 -17.89 -4.14
N ARG A 54 8.56 -18.74 -4.34
CA ARG A 54 9.89 -18.32 -4.80
C ARG A 54 9.85 -17.51 -6.10
N SER A 55 9.24 -18.04 -7.16
CA SER A 55 9.19 -17.37 -8.47
C SER A 55 8.52 -16.00 -8.34
N PHE A 56 7.41 -15.96 -7.60
CA PHE A 56 6.66 -14.75 -7.36
C PHE A 56 7.47 -13.71 -6.57
N ALA A 57 8.21 -14.13 -5.54
CA ALA A 57 9.07 -13.23 -4.77
C ALA A 57 10.17 -12.61 -5.64
N GLN A 58 10.78 -13.40 -6.54
CA GLN A 58 11.79 -12.90 -7.48
C GLN A 58 11.20 -11.92 -8.49
N GLU A 59 10.03 -12.25 -9.07
CA GLU A 59 9.32 -11.38 -10.02
C GLU A 59 8.89 -10.06 -9.37
N ILE A 60 8.33 -10.10 -8.15
CA ILE A 60 7.95 -8.89 -7.41
C ILE A 60 9.17 -8.07 -7.05
N SER A 61 10.25 -8.69 -6.57
CA SER A 61 11.47 -7.96 -6.24
C SER A 61 12.05 -7.25 -7.46
N TRP A 62 12.04 -7.90 -8.63
CA TRP A 62 12.43 -7.27 -9.88
C TRP A 62 11.51 -6.10 -10.25
N LEU A 63 10.20 -6.28 -10.15
CA LEU A 63 9.21 -5.23 -10.44
C LEU A 63 9.41 -4.01 -9.55
N LEU A 64 9.60 -4.23 -8.24
CA LEU A 64 9.82 -3.18 -7.26
C LEU A 64 11.14 -2.46 -7.49
N SER A 65 12.23 -3.21 -7.71
CA SER A 65 13.55 -2.63 -7.94
C SER A 65 13.63 -1.85 -9.25
N THR A 66 12.92 -2.31 -10.29
CA THR A 66 13.02 -1.74 -11.65
C THR A 66 11.98 -0.66 -11.91
N CYS A 67 10.73 -0.89 -11.54
CA CYS A 67 9.60 -0.05 -11.93
C CYS A 67 9.08 0.84 -10.80
N TYR A 68 9.22 0.43 -9.54
CA TYR A 68 8.69 1.14 -8.39
C TYR A 68 9.70 1.26 -7.23
N PRO A 69 10.93 1.75 -7.50
CA PRO A 69 11.96 1.83 -6.48
C PRO A 69 11.52 2.79 -5.36
N GLU A 70 11.96 2.53 -4.13
CA GLU A 70 11.72 3.39 -2.96
C GLU A 70 10.29 3.66 -2.56
N THR A 71 9.40 2.76 -2.90
CA THR A 71 8.00 2.81 -2.49
C THR A 71 7.69 2.03 -1.21
N ILE A 72 8.67 1.29 -0.67
CA ILE A 72 8.52 0.48 0.55
C ILE A 72 9.29 1.13 1.68
N GLU A 73 8.63 1.38 2.81
CA GLU A 73 9.30 1.79 4.05
C GLU A 73 9.69 0.56 4.86
N ARG A 74 8.71 -0.31 5.13
CA ARG A 74 8.87 -1.49 5.99
C ARG A 74 7.89 -2.59 5.61
N ILE A 75 8.31 -3.83 5.81
CA ILE A 75 7.46 -5.02 5.64
C ILE A 75 7.49 -5.80 6.96
N PHE A 76 6.37 -5.81 7.67
CA PHE A 76 6.19 -6.63 8.88
C PHE A 76 5.64 -7.99 8.49
N VAL A 77 6.42 -9.04 8.72
CA VAL A 77 5.94 -10.43 8.63
C VAL A 77 5.52 -10.86 10.03
N CYS A 78 4.22 -10.81 10.27
CA CYS A 78 3.57 -11.07 11.55
C CYS A 78 3.26 -12.55 11.73
N ASN A 79 3.20 -12.99 12.99
CA ASN A 79 2.88 -14.37 13.38
C ASN A 79 3.77 -15.39 12.68
N ALA A 80 5.05 -15.08 12.53
CA ALA A 80 6.01 -15.96 11.89
C ALA A 80 6.17 -17.25 12.73
N PRO A 81 5.96 -18.45 12.14
CA PRO A 81 6.19 -19.70 12.85
C PRO A 81 7.65 -19.82 13.34
N SER A 82 7.91 -20.62 14.36
CA SER A 82 9.27 -20.81 14.91
C SER A 82 10.31 -21.26 13.88
N TYR A 83 9.90 -21.95 12.81
CA TYR A 83 10.76 -22.36 11.70
C TYR A 83 10.97 -21.28 10.62
N TYR A 84 10.35 -20.11 10.74
CA TYR A 84 10.41 -19.04 9.74
C TYR A 84 11.83 -18.47 9.58
N SER A 85 12.65 -18.49 10.63
CA SER A 85 14.08 -18.10 10.55
C SER A 85 14.84 -18.86 9.46
N THR A 86 14.49 -20.14 9.25
CA THR A 86 15.07 -20.97 8.19
C THR A 86 14.55 -20.57 6.81
N VAL A 87 13.23 -20.34 6.69
CA VAL A 87 12.61 -19.87 5.45
C VAL A 87 13.17 -18.50 5.03
N TRP A 88 13.31 -17.58 5.99
CA TRP A 88 13.84 -16.24 5.78
C TRP A 88 15.27 -16.25 5.25
N LYS A 89 16.13 -17.17 5.72
CA LYS A 89 17.49 -17.34 5.20
C LYS A 89 17.50 -17.58 3.68
N PHE A 90 16.54 -18.33 3.17
CA PHE A 90 16.40 -18.57 1.73
C PHE A 90 15.68 -17.42 1.02
N LEU A 91 14.61 -16.88 1.60
CA LEU A 91 13.85 -15.75 1.03
C LEU A 91 14.74 -14.53 0.78
N LYS A 92 15.67 -14.22 1.69
CA LYS A 92 16.63 -13.12 1.53
C LYS A 92 17.48 -13.22 0.26
N ALA A 93 17.73 -14.44 -0.24
CA ALA A 93 18.47 -14.63 -1.49
C ALA A 93 17.58 -14.48 -2.74
N TRP A 94 16.26 -14.40 -2.57
CA TRP A 94 15.29 -14.27 -3.66
C TRP A 94 14.77 -12.85 -3.82
N VAL A 95 14.86 -12.03 -2.77
CA VAL A 95 14.55 -10.61 -2.82
C VAL A 95 15.84 -9.79 -2.93
N ASP A 96 15.76 -8.63 -3.56
CA ASP A 96 16.84 -7.66 -3.62
C ASP A 96 17.23 -7.20 -2.21
N THR A 97 18.50 -6.83 -2.05
CA THR A 97 19.09 -6.49 -0.75
C THR A 97 18.35 -5.35 -0.05
N ARG A 98 17.90 -4.34 -0.81
CA ARG A 98 17.25 -3.16 -0.25
C ARG A 98 15.86 -3.48 0.31
N THR A 99 15.11 -4.34 -0.37
CA THR A 99 13.85 -4.86 0.14
C THR A 99 14.09 -5.79 1.33
N ALA A 100 15.11 -6.65 1.28
CA ALA A 100 15.43 -7.57 2.37
C ALA A 100 15.73 -6.84 3.69
N GLU A 101 16.41 -5.70 3.64
CA GLU A 101 16.73 -4.85 4.79
C GLU A 101 15.49 -4.21 5.44
N LYS A 102 14.39 -4.07 4.69
CA LYS A 102 13.13 -3.49 5.15
C LYS A 102 12.19 -4.51 5.79
N VAL A 103 12.51 -5.81 5.72
CA VAL A 103 11.68 -6.87 6.29
C VAL A 103 11.98 -7.07 7.76
N VAL A 104 10.93 -6.98 8.58
CA VAL A 104 10.94 -7.28 10.02
C VAL A 104 10.06 -8.50 10.26
N VAL A 105 10.64 -9.56 10.81
CA VAL A 105 9.94 -10.80 11.13
C VAL A 105 9.58 -10.79 12.60
N LEU A 106 8.29 -10.96 12.92
CA LEU A 106 7.75 -10.86 14.27
C LEU A 106 7.07 -12.16 14.68
N MET A 107 7.36 -12.62 15.89
CA MET A 107 6.55 -13.62 16.58
C MET A 107 5.22 -12.99 17.01
N GLU A 108 4.19 -13.82 17.24
CA GLU A 108 2.85 -13.37 17.62
C GLU A 108 2.86 -12.36 18.80
N SER A 109 3.66 -12.63 19.83
CA SER A 109 3.80 -11.75 21.00
C SER A 109 4.41 -10.38 20.71
N GLU A 110 5.13 -10.24 19.59
CA GLU A 110 5.83 -9.02 19.20
C GLU A 110 5.01 -8.17 18.21
N VAL A 111 3.99 -8.76 17.57
CA VAL A 111 3.23 -8.10 16.49
C VAL A 111 2.61 -6.78 16.95
N LEU A 112 1.69 -6.82 17.91
CA LEU A 112 0.94 -5.63 18.31
C LEU A 112 1.85 -4.53 18.90
N PRO A 113 2.79 -4.83 19.82
CA PRO A 113 3.71 -3.82 20.34
C PRO A 113 4.51 -3.13 19.23
N THR A 114 5.06 -3.90 18.28
CA THR A 114 5.86 -3.33 17.19
C THR A 114 5.02 -2.54 16.19
N LEU A 115 3.82 -3.03 15.81
CA LEU A 115 2.97 -2.28 14.87
C LEU A 115 2.56 -0.91 15.43
N ARG A 116 2.31 -0.81 16.74
CA ARG A 116 1.94 0.44 17.42
C ARG A 116 3.04 1.51 17.43
N GLU A 117 4.28 1.15 17.12
CA GLU A 117 5.37 2.12 16.95
C GLU A 117 5.25 2.88 15.62
N TYR A 118 4.46 2.37 14.66
CA TYR A 118 4.40 2.88 13.28
C TYR A 118 2.97 3.15 12.79
N ILE A 119 1.96 2.52 13.39
CA ILE A 119 0.57 2.54 12.91
C ILE A 119 -0.33 2.79 14.12
N ASP A 120 -1.25 3.75 13.99
CA ASP A 120 -2.29 3.97 15.01
C ASP A 120 -3.18 2.73 15.18
N ASP A 121 -3.62 2.47 16.42
CA ASP A 121 -4.38 1.25 16.76
C ASP A 121 -5.66 1.08 15.91
N ALA A 122 -6.31 2.20 15.58
CA ALA A 122 -7.46 2.29 14.70
C ALA A 122 -7.22 1.73 13.28
N ASN A 123 -5.96 1.73 12.83
CA ASN A 123 -5.51 1.31 11.50
C ASN A 123 -4.80 -0.06 11.52
N ILE A 124 -4.62 -0.68 12.68
CA ILE A 124 -4.05 -2.02 12.82
C ILE A 124 -5.18 -3.05 12.69
N PRO A 125 -5.08 -4.07 11.80
CA PRO A 125 -6.10 -5.11 11.68
C PRO A 125 -6.43 -5.80 13.01
N ALA A 126 -7.72 -6.04 13.27
CA ALA A 126 -8.19 -6.65 14.51
C ALA A 126 -7.58 -8.04 14.80
N LYS A 127 -7.24 -8.79 13.75
CA LYS A 127 -6.50 -10.07 13.85
C LYS A 127 -5.11 -9.96 14.49
N PHE A 128 -4.53 -8.76 14.51
CA PHE A 128 -3.26 -8.44 15.14
C PHE A 128 -3.44 -7.68 16.45
N GLY A 129 -4.69 -7.52 16.93
CA GLY A 129 -5.02 -6.87 18.19
C GLY A 129 -5.30 -5.37 18.12
N GLY A 130 -5.42 -4.79 16.92
CA GLY A 130 -5.92 -3.42 16.72
C GLY A 130 -7.44 -3.35 16.53
N GLU A 131 -7.93 -2.26 15.95
CA GLU A 131 -9.37 -2.00 15.80
C GLU A 131 -9.87 -2.10 14.35
N PHE A 132 -8.97 -2.14 13.37
CA PHE A 132 -9.30 -2.08 11.96
C PHE A 132 -9.96 -3.38 11.44
N GLN A 133 -11.15 -3.26 10.85
CA GLN A 133 -11.91 -4.40 10.32
C GLN A 133 -11.49 -4.74 8.88
N PHE A 134 -10.31 -5.33 8.75
CA PHE A 134 -9.79 -5.74 7.46
C PHE A 134 -10.56 -6.92 6.86
N THR A 135 -10.96 -6.79 5.59
CA THR A 135 -11.49 -7.89 4.77
C THR A 135 -10.65 -8.04 3.50
N HIS A 136 -10.35 -9.29 3.11
CA HIS A 136 -9.60 -9.55 1.89
C HIS A 136 -10.28 -8.95 0.66
N GLY A 137 -9.52 -8.19 -0.13
CA GLY A 137 -10.00 -7.56 -1.36
C GLY A 137 -10.80 -6.26 -1.14
N MET A 138 -10.85 -5.73 0.08
CA MET A 138 -11.43 -4.41 0.31
C MET A 138 -10.63 -3.32 -0.43
N LEU A 139 -11.34 -2.26 -0.85
CA LEU A 139 -10.71 -1.04 -1.35
C LEU A 139 -10.02 -0.29 -0.21
N PRO A 140 -9.12 0.67 -0.51
CA PRO A 140 -8.56 1.55 0.50
C PRO A 140 -9.67 2.17 1.35
N ASP A 141 -9.54 2.03 2.67
CA ASP A 141 -10.40 2.73 3.63
C ASP A 141 -9.86 4.16 3.77
N LEU A 142 -10.71 5.14 3.49
CA LEU A 142 -10.32 6.56 3.47
C LEU A 142 -10.91 7.22 4.70
N ASP A 143 -10.08 7.91 5.49
CA ASP A 143 -10.57 8.67 6.63
C ASP A 143 -11.45 9.86 6.20
N ASP A 144 -12.16 10.45 7.17
CA ASP A 144 -13.09 11.55 6.93
C ASP A 144 -12.41 12.76 6.27
N ASN A 145 -11.15 13.05 6.60
CA ASN A 145 -10.42 14.20 6.05
C ASN A 145 -10.06 13.96 4.58
N ILE A 146 -9.62 12.75 4.22
CA ILE A 146 -9.37 12.35 2.83
C ILE A 146 -10.67 12.40 2.02
N GLN A 147 -11.77 11.89 2.57
CA GLN A 147 -13.08 11.93 1.91
C GLN A 147 -13.55 13.37 1.67
N GLN A 148 -13.40 14.25 2.67
CA GLN A 148 -13.68 15.67 2.54
C GLN A 148 -12.81 16.33 1.47
N LEU A 149 -11.50 16.04 1.45
CA LEU A 149 -10.59 16.57 0.43
C LEU A 149 -11.03 16.16 -0.97
N LEU A 150 -11.42 14.89 -1.16
CA LEU A 150 -11.91 14.40 -2.45
C LEU A 150 -13.27 14.99 -2.85
N ASN A 151 -13.88 15.88 -2.03
CA ASN A 151 -15.21 16.45 -2.25
C ASN A 151 -16.24 15.36 -2.59
N SER A 152 -16.08 14.16 -2.02
CA SER A 152 -17.06 13.12 -2.21
C SER A 152 -18.27 13.50 -1.37
N ASP A 153 -19.44 13.67 -2.00
CA ASP A 153 -20.69 13.28 -1.35
C ASP A 153 -20.38 11.98 -0.63
N SER A 154 -20.55 11.97 0.70
CA SER A 154 -20.09 11.00 1.70
C SER A 154 -20.51 9.53 1.47
N SER A 155 -21.03 9.21 0.29
CA SER A 155 -21.58 7.93 -0.13
C SER A 155 -20.88 7.29 -1.34
N LYS A 156 -19.77 7.83 -1.87
CA LYS A 156 -19.11 7.24 -3.04
C LYS A 156 -17.69 6.77 -2.73
N SER A 157 -17.56 5.45 -2.53
CA SER A 157 -16.28 4.75 -2.58
C SER A 157 -15.52 5.07 -3.88
N LEU A 158 -14.19 4.96 -3.84
CA LEU A 158 -13.36 5.17 -5.01
C LEU A 158 -13.84 4.28 -6.18
N PRO A 159 -13.94 4.83 -7.41
CA PRO A 159 -14.35 4.03 -8.55
C PRO A 159 -13.34 2.90 -8.79
N THR A 160 -13.84 1.76 -9.26
CA THR A 160 -12.97 0.61 -9.56
C THR A 160 -12.03 0.89 -10.73
N GLY A 161 -10.89 0.21 -10.77
CA GLY A 161 -9.91 0.27 -11.85
C GLY A 161 -8.85 1.37 -11.69
N PRO A 162 -8.04 1.66 -12.74
CA PRO A 162 -6.90 2.55 -12.63
C PRO A 162 -7.29 3.98 -12.32
N LEU A 163 -6.64 4.57 -11.31
CA LEU A 163 -6.82 5.94 -10.87
C LEU A 163 -5.49 6.69 -11.01
N LYS A 164 -5.54 7.98 -11.37
CA LYS A 164 -4.34 8.81 -11.42
C LYS A 164 -4.66 10.29 -11.16
N TRP A 165 -3.65 11.04 -10.76
CA TRP A 165 -3.68 12.50 -10.77
C TRP A 165 -3.14 13.06 -12.09
N ILE A 166 -3.77 14.13 -12.56
CA ILE A 166 -3.23 15.03 -13.58
C ILE A 166 -3.10 16.43 -12.99
N GLN A 167 -2.15 17.21 -13.50
CA GLN A 167 -1.94 18.60 -13.09
C GLN A 167 -2.09 19.49 -14.32
N ASP A 168 -2.85 20.59 -14.19
CA ASP A 168 -3.00 21.58 -15.24
C ASP A 168 -1.92 22.68 -15.17
N SER A 169 -1.96 23.63 -16.10
CA SER A 169 -1.02 24.76 -16.16
C SER A 169 -1.09 25.68 -14.94
N ASP A 170 -2.25 25.73 -14.27
CA ASP A 170 -2.49 26.55 -13.07
C ASP A 170 -2.03 25.80 -11.81
N GLY A 171 -1.52 24.58 -11.96
CA GLY A 171 -1.06 23.71 -10.89
C GLY A 171 -2.17 22.97 -10.14
N ARG A 172 -3.44 23.11 -10.57
CA ARG A 172 -4.56 22.37 -9.99
C ARG A 172 -4.44 20.89 -10.31
N ARG A 173 -4.74 20.06 -9.31
CA ARG A 173 -4.66 18.60 -9.44
C ARG A 173 -6.04 18.00 -9.58
N THR A 174 -6.23 17.17 -10.61
CA THR A 174 -7.49 16.47 -10.83
C THR A 174 -7.28 14.96 -10.77
N ALA A 175 -8.03 14.31 -9.89
CA ALA A 175 -8.11 12.86 -9.80
C ALA A 175 -9.04 12.32 -10.89
N LEU A 176 -8.56 11.32 -11.63
CA LEU A 176 -9.29 10.68 -12.73
C LEU A 176 -9.32 9.17 -12.57
N ALA A 177 -10.48 8.57 -12.85
CA ALA A 177 -10.60 7.16 -13.15
C ALA A 177 -10.42 6.95 -14.66
N VAL A 178 -9.39 6.18 -15.03
CA VAL A 178 -8.97 6.01 -16.43
C VAL A 178 -9.05 4.55 -16.87
N GLY A 179 -8.88 4.29 -18.17
CA GLY A 179 -8.93 2.95 -18.76
C GLY A 179 -10.16 2.78 -19.66
N SER A 180 -10.87 1.66 -19.52
CA SER A 180 -12.09 1.38 -20.27
C SER A 180 -13.21 0.91 -19.36
N LYS A 181 -14.46 1.30 -19.68
CA LYS A 181 -15.69 0.82 -19.05
C LYS A 181 -16.66 0.42 -20.14
N SER A 182 -17.12 -0.83 -20.11
CA SER A 182 -18.03 -1.40 -21.12
C SER A 182 -17.52 -1.25 -22.57
N GLY A 183 -16.21 -1.34 -22.77
CA GLY A 183 -15.57 -1.23 -24.10
C GLY A 183 -15.28 0.20 -24.56
N SER A 184 -15.76 1.23 -23.85
CA SER A 184 -15.45 2.63 -24.16
C SER A 184 -14.32 3.16 -23.28
N VAL A 185 -13.44 3.98 -23.84
CA VAL A 185 -12.39 4.67 -23.06
C VAL A 185 -13.06 5.59 -22.03
N ARG A 186 -12.59 5.55 -20.78
CA ARG A 186 -13.06 6.41 -19.69
C ARG A 186 -11.98 7.38 -19.21
N SER A 187 -12.44 8.52 -18.71
CA SER A 187 -11.63 9.53 -18.03
C SER A 187 -12.53 10.28 -17.04
N ASP A 188 -13.10 9.54 -16.10
CA ASP A 188 -14.14 10.05 -15.21
C ASP A 188 -13.48 10.89 -14.10
N LYS A 189 -13.96 12.13 -13.91
CA LYS A 189 -13.44 13.02 -12.86
C LYS A 189 -13.92 12.55 -11.49
N ILE A 190 -12.98 12.42 -10.55
CA ILE A 190 -13.25 12.07 -9.15
C ILE A 190 -13.30 13.34 -8.32
N ALA A 191 -12.19 14.10 -8.32
CA ALA A 191 -12.02 15.31 -7.53
C ALA A 191 -11.10 16.30 -8.26
N THR A 192 -11.26 17.59 -7.98
CA THR A 192 -10.30 18.63 -8.38
C THR A 192 -9.88 19.37 -7.11
N LEU A 193 -8.57 19.44 -6.89
CA LEU A 193 -7.95 20.12 -5.77
C LEU A 193 -7.18 21.33 -6.31
N ASP A 194 -7.49 22.49 -5.78
CA ASP A 194 -6.67 23.68 -6.00
C ASP A 194 -5.35 23.55 -5.25
N LEU A 195 -4.32 24.30 -5.66
CA LEU A 195 -3.09 24.41 -4.89
C LEU A 195 -3.42 24.95 -3.50
N ILE A 196 -3.46 24.07 -2.49
CA ILE A 196 -3.43 24.49 -1.09
C ILE A 196 -2.03 25.09 -0.87
N GLY A 197 -2.00 26.33 -0.38
CA GLY A 197 -0.85 27.23 -0.40
C GLY A 197 0.49 26.62 0.02
N GLN A 198 1.54 27.16 -0.61
CA GLN A 198 2.95 26.98 -0.25
C GLN A 198 3.22 27.28 1.22
#